data_AF-A0A5T8RAX2-F1
#
_entry.id   AF-A0A5T8RAX2-F1
#
_cell.length_a   1.000
_cell.length_b   1.000
_cell.length_c   1.000
_cell.angle_alpha   90.00
_cell.angle_beta   90.00
_cell.angle_gamma   90.00
#
_symmetry.space_group_name_H-M   'P 1'
#
loop_
_entity.id
_entity.type
_entity.pdbx_description
1 polymer ?
#
loop_
_entity_poly.entity_id
_entity_poly.type
_entity_poly.pdbx_seq_one_letter_code
_entity_poly.pdbx_strand_id
1 'polypeptide(L)'
;MKHFLLILFGISSPFICLATSVEFNVTKGIKASITWVDNQKVEYEITGSDRVAKRGYYDIDTENNIHVKYGDYNFDGKEDFVIWYADDGMGIYDIYRVFLYSEKMADFKEIKPSCGDDFINLNLNKKKRELISMYYSHNEAQRCITNV
;
A
#
# COMPACT_ATOMS: atom_id res chain seq x y z
N MET A 1 -37.97 16.66 51.45
CA MET A 1 -37.86 16.41 50.00
C MET A 1 -36.40 16.59 49.59
N LYS A 2 -35.71 15.51 49.23
CA LYS A 2 -34.36 15.58 48.64
C LYS A 2 -34.48 15.03 47.21
N HIS A 3 -34.35 15.90 46.22
CA HIS A 3 -34.25 15.49 44.81
C HIS A 3 -32.83 15.02 44.56
N PHE A 4 -32.69 13.75 44.17
CA PHE A 4 -31.43 13.16 43.73
C PHE A 4 -31.37 13.31 42.21
N LEU A 5 -30.58 14.28 41.73
CA LEU A 5 -30.33 14.49 40.31
C LEU A 5 -29.21 13.54 39.87
N LEU A 6 -29.55 12.49 39.12
CA LEU A 6 -28.58 11.60 38.50
C LEU A 6 -28.10 12.23 37.19
N ILE A 7 -26.86 12.74 37.15
CA ILE A 7 -26.22 13.19 35.91
C ILE A 7 -25.55 11.96 35.28
N LEU A 8 -26.13 11.44 34.21
CA LEU A 8 -25.50 10.44 33.35
C LEU A 8 -24.48 11.15 32.45
N PHE A 9 -23.20 11.08 32.82
CA PHE A 9 -22.11 11.40 31.90
C PHE A 9 -22.00 10.27 30.88
N GLY A 10 -22.48 10.51 29.67
CA GLY A 10 -22.22 9.66 28.51
C GLY A 10 -20.73 9.67 28.20
N ILE A 11 -20.05 8.55 28.44
CA ILE A 11 -18.66 8.34 28.04
C ILE A 11 -18.67 8.00 26.54
N SER A 12 -18.59 9.01 25.68
CA SER A 12 -18.27 8.79 24.27
C SER A 12 -16.79 8.42 24.19
N SER A 13 -16.49 7.13 24.09
CA SER A 13 -15.12 6.67 23.89
C SER A 13 -14.60 7.19 22.55
N PRO A 14 -13.50 7.96 22.49
CA PRO A 14 -12.90 8.27 21.20
C PRO A 14 -12.38 6.98 20.59
N PHE A 15 -12.86 6.63 19.39
CA PHE A 15 -12.23 5.61 18.57
C PHE A 15 -10.77 6.04 18.34
N ILE A 16 -9.84 5.34 18.97
CA ILE A 16 -8.41 5.55 18.73
C ILE A 16 -8.13 4.98 17.34
N CYS A 17 -7.94 5.87 16.38
CA CYS A 17 -7.50 5.53 15.04
C CYS A 17 -6.00 5.20 15.12
N LEU A 18 -5.65 3.91 15.20
CA LEU A 18 -4.26 3.48 15.31
C LEU A 18 -3.60 3.49 13.93
N ALA A 19 -2.60 4.34 13.73
CA ALA A 19 -1.77 4.29 12.54
C ALA A 19 -0.82 3.09 12.62
N THR A 20 -0.71 2.33 11.52
CA THR A 20 0.26 1.25 11.35
C THR A 20 1.44 1.76 10.52
N SER A 21 2.63 1.23 10.75
CA SER A 21 3.80 1.60 9.97
C SER A 21 4.74 0.43 9.69
N VAL A 22 5.55 0.59 8.64
CA VAL A 22 6.67 -0.30 8.32
C VAL A 22 7.86 0.55 7.89
N GLU A 23 9.05 0.17 8.37
CA GLU A 23 10.31 0.78 7.97
C GLU A 23 11.21 -0.25 7.29
N PHE A 24 11.89 0.16 6.22
CA PHE A 24 12.82 -0.70 5.49
C PHE A 24 13.95 0.10 4.86
N ASN A 25 15.04 -0.59 4.52
CA ASN A 25 16.14 0.00 3.76
C ASN A 25 15.84 -0.19 2.27
N VAL A 26 15.63 0.89 1.52
CA VAL A 26 15.47 0.87 0.06
C VAL A 26 16.75 0.37 -0.59
N THR A 27 17.88 0.95 -0.17
CA THR A 27 19.23 0.51 -0.55
C THR A 27 20.21 1.01 0.52
N LYS A 28 21.51 0.77 0.34
CA LYS A 28 22.52 1.19 1.30
C LYS A 28 22.46 2.71 1.53
N GLY A 29 22.16 3.12 2.77
CA GLY A 29 22.12 4.52 3.17
C GLY A 29 20.81 5.25 2.84
N ILE A 30 19.81 4.57 2.28
CA ILE A 30 18.48 5.12 1.99
C ILE A 30 17.43 4.25 2.69
N LYS A 31 16.57 4.89 3.49
CA LYS A 31 15.48 4.25 4.23
C LYS A 31 14.14 4.81 3.78
N ALA A 32 13.11 3.96 3.86
CA ALA A 32 11.73 4.37 3.71
C ALA A 32 10.94 4.01 4.96
N SER A 33 10.00 4.88 5.33
CA SER A 33 8.97 4.63 6.33
C SER A 33 7.62 4.82 5.65
N ILE A 34 6.76 3.81 5.72
CA ILE A 34 5.38 3.85 5.21
C ILE A 34 4.46 3.81 6.42
N THR A 35 3.56 4.77 6.52
CA THR A 35 2.58 4.88 7.61
C THR A 35 1.18 4.95 7.00
N TRP A 36 0.24 4.19 7.53
CA TRP A 36 -1.12 4.18 7.03
C TRP A 36 -2.14 4.06 8.13
N VAL A 37 -3.33 4.52 7.79
CA VAL A 37 -4.55 4.37 8.57
C VAL A 37 -5.57 3.74 7.63
N ASP A 38 -6.21 2.65 8.07
CA ASP A 38 -7.21 1.95 7.27
C ASP A 38 -8.29 2.92 6.75
N ASN A 39 -8.71 2.70 5.50
CA ASN A 39 -9.75 3.46 4.81
C ASN A 39 -9.48 4.98 4.69
N GLN A 40 -8.22 5.41 4.68
CA GLN A 40 -7.86 6.83 4.55
C GLN A 40 -6.73 7.07 3.55
N LYS A 41 -5.48 6.95 4.02
CA LYS A 41 -4.29 7.35 3.28
C LYS A 41 -3.09 6.51 3.66
N VAL A 42 -2.19 6.35 2.70
CA VAL A 42 -0.86 5.80 2.93
C VAL A 42 0.16 6.91 2.71
N GLU A 43 0.85 7.30 3.77
CA GLU A 43 1.92 8.28 3.76
C GLU A 43 3.27 7.60 3.70
N TYR A 44 4.24 8.23 3.05
CA TYR A 44 5.59 7.73 3.00
C TYR A 44 6.62 8.84 3.23
N GLU A 45 7.74 8.45 3.81
CA GLU A 45 8.93 9.27 3.95
C GLU A 45 10.15 8.47 3.48
N ILE A 46 10.99 9.09 2.65
CA ILE A 46 12.29 8.57 2.22
C ILE A 46 13.37 9.43 2.85
N THR A 47 14.26 8.81 3.62
CA THR A 47 15.41 9.45 4.26
C THR A 47 16.73 8.86 3.78
N GLY A 48 17.80 9.65 3.83
CA GLY A 48 19.14 9.18 3.51
C GLY A 48 20.19 10.18 4.01
N SER A 49 21.42 9.72 4.20
CA SER A 49 22.45 10.42 4.98
C SER A 49 22.76 11.85 4.54
N ASP A 50 22.56 12.18 3.26
CA ASP A 50 22.90 13.50 2.70
C ASP A 50 21.74 14.14 1.91
N ARG A 51 20.50 13.69 2.13
CA ARG A 51 19.33 14.15 1.37
C ARG A 51 18.26 14.75 2.28
N VAL A 52 17.61 15.81 1.80
CA VAL A 52 16.36 16.30 2.39
C VAL A 52 15.31 15.19 2.27
N ALA A 53 14.64 14.88 3.37
CA ALA A 53 13.62 13.85 3.41
C ALA A 53 12.51 14.16 2.39
N LYS A 54 12.24 13.19 1.50
CA LYS A 54 11.13 13.26 0.55
C LYS A 54 9.90 12.66 1.21
N ARG A 55 8.77 13.35 1.12
CA ARG A 55 7.49 12.91 1.69
C ARG A 55 6.41 12.97 0.62
N GLY A 56 5.46 12.07 0.74
CA GLY A 56 4.27 12.04 -0.10
C GLY A 56 3.19 11.18 0.52
N TYR A 57 2.08 11.08 -0.19
CA TYR A 57 0.96 10.23 0.21
C TYR A 57 0.24 9.71 -1.03
N TYR A 58 -0.49 8.61 -0.84
CA TYR A 58 -1.41 8.05 -1.81
C TYR A 58 -2.78 7.90 -1.16
N ASP A 59 -3.78 8.49 -1.77
CA ASP A 59 -5.18 8.26 -1.41
C ASP A 59 -5.56 6.83 -1.80
N ILE A 60 -6.18 6.11 -0.87
CA ILE A 60 -6.71 4.76 -1.10
C ILE A 60 -8.22 4.83 -0.92
N ASP A 61 -8.94 4.56 -1.99
CA ASP A 61 -10.40 4.50 -1.99
C ASP A 61 -10.80 3.02 -1.89
N THR A 62 -11.01 2.55 -0.67
CA THR A 62 -11.46 1.20 -0.36
C THR A 62 -12.15 1.18 1.01
N GLU A 63 -13.13 0.30 1.18
CA GLU A 63 -13.76 0.04 2.48
C GLU A 63 -13.00 -1.03 3.29
N ASN A 64 -12.03 -1.70 2.66
CA ASN A 64 -11.25 -2.79 3.22
C ASN A 64 -9.96 -2.33 3.91
N ASN A 65 -9.52 -3.10 4.90
CA ASN A 65 -8.27 -2.81 5.61
C ASN A 65 -7.07 -2.78 4.65
N ILE A 66 -6.20 -1.82 4.89
CA ILE A 66 -5.03 -1.57 4.06
C ILE A 66 -3.85 -2.36 4.63
N HIS A 67 -3.13 -3.02 3.73
CA HIS A 67 -1.91 -3.72 4.07
C HIS A 67 -0.74 -3.21 3.23
N VAL A 68 0.42 -3.08 3.85
CA VAL A 68 1.66 -2.68 3.17
C VAL A 68 2.69 -3.80 3.28
N LYS A 69 3.39 -4.07 2.17
CA LYS A 69 4.56 -4.97 2.11
C LYS A 69 5.67 -4.28 1.33
N TYR A 70 6.92 -4.60 1.64
CA TYR A 70 8.08 -4.17 0.86
C TYR A 70 8.80 -5.38 0.24
N GLY A 71 9.50 -5.14 -0.85
CA GLY A 71 10.16 -6.16 -1.66
C GLY A 71 10.81 -5.56 -2.90
N ASP A 72 11.68 -6.30 -3.59
CA ASP A 72 12.20 -5.91 -4.91
C ASP A 72 11.20 -6.33 -6.01
N TYR A 73 10.40 -5.37 -6.50
CA TYR A 73 9.30 -5.60 -7.45
C TYR A 73 9.71 -5.31 -8.90
N ASN A 74 10.82 -4.61 -9.15
CA ASN A 74 11.40 -4.41 -10.48
C ASN A 74 12.71 -5.19 -10.73
N PHE A 75 13.14 -6.01 -9.77
CA PHE A 75 14.30 -6.88 -9.85
C PHE A 75 15.63 -6.12 -10.01
N ASP A 76 15.72 -4.89 -9.50
CA ASP A 76 16.90 -4.02 -9.59
C ASP A 76 17.80 -4.09 -8.34
N GLY A 77 17.41 -4.88 -7.33
CA GLY A 77 18.13 -5.05 -6.07
C GLY A 77 17.86 -3.96 -5.04
N LYS A 78 16.87 -3.10 -5.25
CA LYS A 78 16.39 -2.11 -4.28
C LYS A 78 15.00 -2.51 -3.80
N GLU A 79 14.70 -2.20 -2.55
CA GLU A 79 13.38 -2.47 -1.99
C GLU A 79 12.39 -1.38 -2.43
N ASP A 80 11.29 -1.84 -3.01
CA ASP A 80 10.09 -1.10 -3.35
C ASP A 80 8.99 -1.39 -2.30
N PHE A 81 7.78 -0.88 -2.51
CA PHE A 81 6.64 -1.31 -1.70
C PHE A 81 5.35 -1.49 -2.50
N VAL A 82 4.44 -2.25 -1.91
CA VAL A 82 3.08 -2.42 -2.40
C VAL A 82 2.08 -2.09 -1.30
N ILE A 83 0.96 -1.53 -1.73
CA ILE A 83 -0.26 -1.44 -0.95
C ILE A 83 -1.20 -2.52 -1.48
N TRP A 84 -1.85 -3.28 -0.61
CA TRP A 84 -2.87 -4.24 -1.02
C TRP A 84 -4.05 -4.29 -0.06
N TYR A 85 -5.21 -4.64 -0.59
CA TYR A 85 -6.49 -4.74 0.10
C TYR A 85 -7.40 -5.68 -0.69
N ALA A 86 -8.41 -6.25 -0.03
CA ALA A 86 -9.42 -7.05 -0.72
C ALA A 86 -10.31 -6.15 -1.60
N ASP A 87 -10.84 -6.68 -2.70
CA ASP A 87 -11.79 -5.95 -3.54
C ASP A 87 -13.06 -5.57 -2.77
N ASP A 88 -13.60 -4.38 -3.02
CA ASP A 88 -14.84 -3.89 -2.36
C ASP A 88 -16.11 -4.60 -2.85
N GLY A 89 -15.99 -5.56 -3.77
CA GLY A 89 -17.09 -6.39 -4.24
C GLY A 89 -17.37 -7.52 -3.25
N MET A 90 -16.91 -8.73 -3.57
CA MET A 90 -17.11 -9.91 -2.71
C MET A 90 -15.90 -10.19 -1.81
N GLY A 91 -14.84 -9.38 -1.90
CA GLY A 91 -13.60 -9.59 -1.15
C GLY A 91 -12.89 -10.90 -1.52
N ILE A 92 -13.02 -11.34 -2.77
CA ILE A 92 -12.44 -12.61 -3.27
C ILE A 92 -11.03 -12.37 -3.81
N TYR A 93 -10.76 -11.18 -4.31
CA TYR A 93 -9.49 -10.83 -4.92
C TYR A 93 -8.74 -9.81 -4.09
N ASP A 94 -7.42 -9.97 -4.04
CA ASP A 94 -6.53 -8.95 -3.52
C ASP A 94 -6.15 -8.00 -4.67
N ILE A 95 -6.37 -6.71 -4.45
CA ILE A 95 -5.93 -5.63 -5.35
C ILE A 95 -4.58 -5.12 -4.85
N TYR A 96 -3.59 -5.03 -5.74
CA TYR A 96 -2.25 -4.53 -5.44
C TYR A 96 -1.97 -3.22 -6.20
N ARG A 97 -1.45 -2.22 -5.48
CA ARG A 97 -0.82 -1.03 -6.04
C ARG A 97 0.69 -1.12 -5.81
N VAL A 98 1.48 -0.99 -6.88
CA VAL A 98 2.92 -1.24 -6.85
C VAL A 98 3.69 0.05 -7.04
N PHE A 99 4.59 0.36 -6.11
CA PHE A 99 5.32 1.61 -6.03
C PHE A 99 6.83 1.36 -6.09
N LEU A 100 7.41 1.62 -7.26
CA LEU A 100 8.82 1.36 -7.51
C LEU A 100 9.69 2.55 -7.09
N TYR A 101 10.79 2.31 -6.40
CA TYR A 101 11.75 3.35 -6.10
C TYR A 101 12.53 3.77 -7.35
N SER A 102 12.55 5.07 -7.63
CA SER A 102 13.33 5.65 -8.72
C SER A 102 14.47 6.50 -8.16
N GLU A 103 15.72 6.07 -8.36
CA GLU A 103 16.89 6.86 -7.98
C GLU A 103 16.94 8.22 -8.68
N LYS A 104 16.48 8.26 -9.95
CA LYS A 104 16.42 9.49 -10.75
C LYS A 104 15.48 10.52 -10.13
N MET A 105 14.36 10.07 -9.57
CA MET A 105 13.37 10.95 -8.93
C MET A 105 13.64 11.10 -7.42
N ALA A 106 14.48 10.23 -6.85
CA ALA A 106 14.62 10.02 -5.41
C ALA A 106 13.25 9.86 -4.73
N ASP A 107 12.35 9.10 -5.37
CA ASP A 107 10.94 9.00 -5.01
C ASP A 107 10.35 7.67 -5.47
N PHE A 108 9.17 7.33 -4.95
CA PHE A 108 8.39 6.19 -5.42
C PHE A 108 7.49 6.57 -6.59
N LYS A 109 7.39 5.67 -7.57
CA LYS A 109 6.51 5.80 -8.73
C LYS A 109 5.57 4.62 -8.79
N GLU A 110 4.26 4.90 -8.80
CA GLU A 110 3.26 3.87 -9.05
C GLU A 110 3.35 3.36 -10.49
N ILE A 111 3.23 2.04 -10.65
CA ILE A 111 3.07 1.39 -11.95
C ILE A 111 1.71 0.70 -12.03
N LYS A 112 1.24 0.52 -13.28
CA LYS A 112 0.03 -0.23 -13.60
C LYS A 112 0.39 -1.52 -14.35
N PRO A 113 -0.47 -2.55 -14.29
CA PRO A 113 -0.25 -3.75 -15.07
C PRO A 113 -0.27 -3.44 -16.57
N SER A 114 0.34 -4.30 -17.38
CA SER A 114 0.28 -4.20 -18.85
C SER A 114 -1.11 -4.51 -19.43
N CYS A 115 -2.01 -5.07 -18.62
CA CYS A 115 -3.34 -5.52 -19.00
C CYS A 115 -4.29 -5.36 -17.81
N GLY A 116 -5.53 -4.97 -18.07
CA GLY A 116 -6.49 -4.59 -17.03
C GLY A 116 -6.10 -3.27 -16.36
N ASP A 117 -6.83 -2.92 -15.30
CA ASP A 117 -6.67 -1.64 -14.61
C ASP A 117 -5.77 -1.74 -13.37
N ASP A 118 -5.81 -2.88 -12.67
CA ASP A 118 -5.09 -3.12 -11.41
C ASP A 118 -4.39 -4.48 -11.36
N PHE A 119 -3.38 -4.60 -10.50
CA PHE A 119 -2.73 -5.89 -10.24
C PHE A 119 -3.61 -6.74 -9.32
N ILE A 120 -4.42 -7.62 -9.91
CA ILE A 120 -5.25 -8.58 -9.16
C ILE A 120 -4.42 -9.82 -8.81
N ASN A 121 -4.41 -10.22 -7.53
CA ASN A 121 -3.70 -11.39 -7.01
C ASN A 121 -2.24 -11.47 -7.48
N LEU A 122 -1.49 -10.39 -7.23
CA LEU A 122 -0.12 -10.21 -7.71
C LEU A 122 0.83 -11.32 -7.22
N ASN A 123 1.61 -11.86 -8.16
CA ASN A 123 2.66 -12.85 -7.92
C ASN A 123 3.96 -12.45 -8.62
N LEU A 124 5.10 -12.67 -7.97
CA LEU A 124 6.42 -12.35 -8.50
C LEU A 124 7.11 -13.60 -9.05
N ASN A 125 7.45 -13.57 -10.33
CA ASN A 125 8.32 -14.58 -10.93
C ASN A 125 9.76 -14.07 -11.00
N LYS A 126 10.49 -14.22 -9.90
CA LYS A 126 11.89 -13.76 -9.78
C LYS A 126 12.85 -14.36 -10.80
N LYS A 127 12.59 -15.58 -11.28
CA LYS A 127 13.45 -16.25 -12.28
C LYS A 127 13.36 -15.58 -13.65
N LYS A 128 12.16 -15.12 -14.02
CA LYS A 128 11.91 -14.46 -15.31
C LYS A 128 11.85 -12.94 -15.21
N ARG A 129 11.87 -12.39 -13.99
CA ARG A 129 11.71 -10.95 -13.72
C ARG A 129 10.37 -10.43 -14.24
N GLU A 130 9.31 -11.13 -13.87
CA GLU A 130 7.94 -10.80 -14.29
C GLU A 130 7.06 -10.53 -13.07
N LEU A 131 6.20 -9.51 -13.17
CA LEU A 131 5.02 -9.37 -12.32
C LEU A 131 3.85 -10.08 -13.02
N ILE A 132 3.21 -11.01 -12.31
CA ILE A 132 2.10 -11.80 -12.82
C ILE A 132 0.85 -11.41 -12.03
N SER A 133 -0.19 -10.98 -12.74
CA SER A 133 -1.51 -10.72 -12.17
C SER A 133 -2.60 -11.40 -12.98
N MET A 134 -3.83 -11.30 -12.50
CA MET A 134 -5.02 -11.69 -13.25
C MET A 134 -5.76 -10.46 -13.77
N TYR A 135 -6.54 -10.66 -14.83
CA TYR A 135 -7.56 -9.72 -15.29
C TYR A 135 -8.72 -10.52 -15.88
N TYR A 136 -9.88 -9.89 -16.04
CA TYR A 136 -11.06 -10.56 -16.60
C TYR A 136 -11.40 -9.98 -17.97
N SER A 137 -11.66 -10.87 -18.93
CA SER A 137 -12.16 -10.51 -20.26
C SER A 137 -13.29 -11.46 -20.58
N HIS A 138 -14.47 -10.93 -20.92
CA HIS A 138 -15.67 -11.73 -21.22
C HIS A 138 -16.01 -12.75 -20.12
N ASN A 139 -15.86 -12.37 -18.84
CA ASN A 139 -16.06 -13.23 -17.66
C ASN A 139 -15.10 -14.42 -17.54
N GLU A 140 -14.02 -14.45 -18.33
CA GLU A 140 -12.97 -15.44 -18.20
C GLU A 140 -11.74 -14.83 -17.52
N ALA A 141 -11.20 -15.54 -16.54
CA ALA A 141 -9.96 -15.13 -15.87
C ALA A 141 -8.77 -15.35 -16.82
N GLN A 142 -8.00 -14.30 -17.02
CA GLN A 142 -6.83 -14.28 -17.90
C GLN A 142 -5.59 -13.91 -17.09
N ARG A 143 -4.43 -14.41 -17.52
CA ARG A 143 -3.14 -14.08 -16.92
C ARG A 143 -2.55 -12.86 -17.61
N CYS A 144 -2.18 -11.83 -16.83
CA CYS A 144 -1.39 -10.70 -17.29
C CYS A 144 0.07 -10.84 -16.85
N ILE A 145 1.00 -10.48 -17.75
CA ILE A 145 2.42 -10.38 -17.47
C ILE A 145 2.83 -8.92 -17.66
N THR A 146 3.41 -8.33 -16.63
CA THR A 146 4.00 -6.99 -16.68
C THR A 146 5.50 -7.12 -16.54
N ASN A 147 6.23 -6.64 -17.56
CA ASN A 147 7.68 -6.54 -17.55
C ASN A 147 8.07 -5.18 -16.98
N VAL A 148 9.03 -5.19 -16.05
CA VAL A 148 9.46 -4.04 -15.25
C VAL A 148 10.97 -3.88 -15.31
#